data_AF-A0A956KW37-F1
#
_entry.id   AF-A0A956KW37-F1
#
_cell.length_a   1.000
_cell.length_b   1.000
_cell.length_c   1.000
_cell.angle_alpha   90.00
_cell.angle_beta   90.00
_cell.angle_gamma   90.00
#
_symmetry.space_group_name_H-M   'P 1'
#
loop_
_entity.id
_entity.type
_entity.pdbx_description
1 polymer ?
#
loop_
_entity_poly.entity_id
_entity_poly.type
_entity_poly.pdbx_seq_one_letter_code
_entity_poly.pdbx_strand_id
1 'polypeptide(L)'
;MCSALGLAGVGAGCGEPSPAFTEPMVLGGREVSPQVLERGARVYALFCVSCHGSDGSGRGNASRSFDKPPRDFREGRFEYVSGPEGSLPTDEDLAQTILKGRPGTGMPAWNGLSPEDLQAVIDYLKTFSDRWKAEAPGAGASPQP
;
A
#
# COMPACT_ATOMS: atom_id res chain seq x y z
N MET A 1 42.64 25.45 40.85
CA MET A 1 42.37 24.17 40.18
C MET A 1 41.38 23.38 41.02
N CYS A 2 40.10 23.50 40.68
CA CYS A 2 39.03 22.60 41.12
C CYS A 2 37.92 22.78 40.09
N SER A 3 38.01 22.00 39.01
CA SER A 3 36.97 21.91 37.99
C SER A 3 35.97 20.85 38.43
N ALA A 4 34.70 21.21 38.54
CA ALA A 4 33.58 20.27 38.54
C ALA A 4 32.44 20.94 37.74
N LEU A 5 32.35 20.59 36.45
CA LEU A 5 31.35 19.67 35.92
C LEU A 5 29.93 20.24 36.00
N GLY A 6 29.57 21.01 34.96
CA GLY A 6 28.18 21.25 34.60
C GLY A 6 27.58 19.97 34.04
N LEU A 7 26.56 19.44 34.72
CA LEU A 7 25.67 18.41 34.16
C LEU A 7 24.54 19.12 33.41
N ALA A 8 24.79 19.45 32.15
CA ALA A 8 23.71 19.60 31.17
C ALA A 8 23.37 18.20 30.64
N GLY A 9 22.44 17.52 31.30
CA GLY A 9 21.87 16.28 30.79
C GLY A 9 20.97 16.58 29.60
N VAL A 10 21.49 16.34 28.39
CA VAL A 10 20.68 16.30 27.17
C VAL A 10 19.87 15.01 27.21
N GLY A 11 18.55 15.13 27.40
CA GLY A 11 17.63 14.00 27.26
C GLY A 11 17.65 13.51 25.82
N ALA A 12 18.16 12.30 25.61
CA ALA A 12 17.99 11.56 24.37
C ALA A 12 16.50 11.18 24.23
N GLY A 13 15.73 11.99 23.51
CA GLY A 13 14.44 11.56 22.99
C GLY A 13 14.69 10.48 21.94
N CYS A 14 14.04 9.33 22.07
CA CYS A 14 13.91 8.38 20.97
C CYS A 14 13.24 9.16 19.82
N GLY A 15 14.02 9.52 18.80
CA GLY A 15 13.50 10.24 17.66
C GLY A 15 12.35 9.45 17.06
N GLU A 16 11.14 10.01 17.09
CA GLU A 16 10.02 9.47 16.34
C GLU A 16 10.46 9.33 14.88
N PRO A 17 10.24 8.15 14.26
CA PRO A 17 10.60 7.98 12.86
C PRO A 17 9.87 9.04 12.04
N SER A 18 10.63 9.79 11.23
CA SER A 18 10.05 10.80 10.36
C SER A 18 9.00 10.17 9.45
N PRO A 19 7.89 10.89 9.18
CA PRO A 19 6.82 10.35 8.35
C PRO A 19 7.35 9.99 6.96
N ALA A 20 7.00 8.80 6.49
CA ALA A 20 7.42 8.30 5.17
C ALA A 20 6.77 9.08 4.01
N PHE A 21 5.67 9.78 4.28
CA PHE A 21 4.94 10.62 3.33
C PHE A 21 4.85 12.03 3.90
N THR A 22 5.28 13.03 3.14
CA THR A 22 5.26 14.44 3.57
C THR A 22 4.41 15.33 2.68
N GLU A 23 4.20 14.94 1.42
CA GLU A 23 3.43 15.70 0.43
C GLU A 23 2.26 14.87 -0.11
N PRO A 24 1.14 15.51 -0.50
CA PRO A 24 0.04 14.82 -1.17
C PRO A 24 0.50 14.14 -2.47
N MET A 25 -0.17 13.03 -2.83
CA MET A 25 0.07 12.31 -4.08
C MET A 25 -1.21 12.23 -4.90
N VAL A 26 -1.10 12.39 -6.23
CA VAL A 26 -2.21 12.11 -7.15
C VAL A 26 -2.13 10.65 -7.58
N LEU A 27 -3.14 9.86 -7.21
CA LEU A 27 -3.23 8.43 -7.47
C LEU A 27 -4.62 8.09 -8.03
N GLY A 28 -4.67 7.52 -9.23
CA GLY A 28 -5.91 7.19 -9.92
C GLY A 28 -6.81 8.42 -10.18
N GLY A 29 -6.20 9.59 -10.41
CA GLY A 29 -6.92 10.84 -10.64
C GLY A 29 -7.48 11.54 -9.38
N ARG A 30 -7.14 11.06 -8.18
CA ARG A 30 -7.50 11.70 -6.90
C ARG A 30 -6.25 12.11 -6.13
N GLU A 31 -6.31 13.28 -5.49
CA GLU A 31 -5.31 13.69 -4.52
C GLU A 31 -5.54 12.94 -3.20
N VAL A 32 -4.46 12.37 -2.66
CA VAL A 32 -4.42 11.61 -1.41
C VAL A 32 -3.44 12.29 -0.46
N SER A 33 -3.87 12.58 0.76
CA SER A 33 -3.02 13.26 1.74
C SER A 33 -1.98 12.31 2.36
N PRO A 34 -0.86 12.84 2.86
CA PRO A 34 0.15 12.05 3.57
C PRO A 34 -0.41 11.23 4.74
N GLN A 35 -1.37 11.79 5.49
CA GLN A 35 -1.95 11.12 6.65
C GLN A 35 -2.76 9.87 6.26
N VAL A 36 -3.44 9.91 5.10
CA VAL A 36 -4.14 8.75 4.55
C VAL A 36 -3.14 7.69 4.10
N LEU A 37 -2.06 8.09 3.42
CA LEU A 37 -1.01 7.16 2.99
C LEU A 37 -0.29 6.49 4.16
N GLU A 38 0.00 7.23 5.23
CA GLU A 38 0.57 6.68 6.45
C GLU A 38 -0.38 5.70 7.15
N ARG A 39 -1.68 6.03 7.20
CA ARG A 39 -2.69 5.11 7.72
C ARG A 39 -2.71 3.83 6.90
N GLY A 40 -2.74 3.95 5.58
CA GLY A 40 -2.70 2.81 4.65
C GLY A 40 -1.43 1.98 4.80
N ALA A 41 -0.28 2.61 4.99
CA ALA A 41 0.99 1.94 5.24
C ALA A 41 0.95 1.10 6.53
N ARG A 42 0.34 1.62 7.60
CA ARG A 42 0.16 0.87 8.86
C ARG A 42 -0.77 -0.34 8.67
N VAL A 43 -1.89 -0.16 7.97
CA VAL A 43 -2.82 -1.25 7.66
C VAL A 43 -2.12 -2.31 6.80
N TYR A 44 -1.40 -1.89 5.76
CA TYR A 44 -0.66 -2.79 4.88
C TYR A 44 0.42 -3.59 5.64
N ALA A 45 1.17 -2.93 6.53
CA ALA A 45 2.18 -3.55 7.37
C ALA A 45 1.60 -4.66 8.26
N LEU A 46 0.41 -4.44 8.82
CA LEU A 46 -0.24 -5.38 9.73
C LEU A 46 -0.88 -6.58 9.01
N PHE A 47 -1.50 -6.35 7.85
CA PHE A 47 -2.37 -7.37 7.23
C PHE A 47 -1.83 -7.93 5.90
N CYS A 48 -0.96 -7.21 5.20
CA CYS A 48 -0.62 -7.51 3.80
C CYS A 48 0.83 -7.95 3.60
N VAL A 49 1.78 -7.38 4.37
CA VAL A 49 3.23 -7.55 4.15
C VAL A 49 3.70 -9.00 4.19
N SER A 50 3.12 -9.83 5.06
CA SER A 50 3.53 -11.24 5.19
C SER A 50 3.43 -12.01 3.87
N CYS A 51 2.44 -11.68 3.03
CA CYS A 51 2.27 -12.30 1.72
C CYS A 51 2.80 -11.40 0.59
N HIS A 52 2.46 -10.11 0.61
CA HIS A 52 2.74 -9.20 -0.51
C HIS A 52 4.11 -8.52 -0.44
N GLY A 53 4.84 -8.64 0.66
CA GLY A 53 6.13 -8.00 0.88
C GLY A 53 6.00 -6.51 1.19
N SER A 54 6.97 -5.92 1.90
CA SER A 54 6.96 -4.48 2.23
C SER A 54 7.12 -3.58 1.01
N ASP A 55 7.67 -4.11 -0.07
CA ASP A 55 7.87 -3.42 -1.36
C ASP A 55 6.76 -3.71 -2.38
N GLY A 56 5.71 -4.45 -1.99
CA GLY A 56 4.62 -4.82 -2.89
C GLY A 56 4.97 -5.86 -3.95
N SER A 57 6.13 -6.51 -3.86
CA SER A 57 6.63 -7.45 -4.88
C SER A 57 5.89 -8.80 -4.96
N GLY A 58 4.99 -9.09 -4.02
CA GLY A 58 4.41 -10.42 -3.88
C GLY A 58 5.36 -11.46 -3.27
N ARG A 59 6.51 -11.03 -2.73
CA ARG A 59 7.57 -11.91 -2.19
C ARG A 59 7.69 -11.86 -0.67
N GLY A 60 6.56 -11.70 0.02
CA GLY A 60 6.51 -11.79 1.48
C GLY A 60 6.91 -13.19 1.99
N ASN A 61 7.25 -13.32 3.27
CA ASN A 61 7.73 -14.58 3.83
C ASN A 61 6.73 -15.74 3.66
N ALA A 62 5.43 -15.46 3.79
CA ALA A 62 4.37 -16.43 3.62
C ALA A 62 4.10 -16.79 2.14
N SER A 63 4.59 -15.98 1.18
CA SER A 63 4.34 -16.23 -0.24
C SER A 63 4.93 -17.54 -0.75
N ARG A 64 5.99 -18.03 -0.08
CA ARG A 64 6.70 -19.28 -0.41
C ARG A 64 5.85 -20.54 -0.25
N SER A 65 4.72 -20.43 0.44
CA SER A 65 3.80 -21.54 0.69
C SER A 65 2.71 -21.69 -0.38
N PHE A 66 2.73 -20.87 -1.44
CA PHE A 66 1.72 -20.89 -2.50
C PHE A 66 2.35 -21.24 -3.85
N ASP A 67 1.63 -22.05 -4.65
CA ASP A 67 2.07 -22.44 -6.00
C ASP A 67 2.23 -21.24 -6.95
N LYS A 68 1.37 -20.23 -6.76
CA LYS A 68 1.44 -18.95 -7.46
C LYS A 68 1.73 -17.85 -6.45
N PRO A 69 2.71 -16.97 -6.71
CA PRO A 69 2.97 -15.86 -5.81
C PRO A 69 1.76 -14.91 -5.76
N PRO A 70 1.56 -14.21 -4.63
CA PRO A 70 0.69 -13.04 -4.58
C PRO A 70 1.05 -12.02 -5.67
N ARG A 71 0.10 -11.14 -5.98
CA ARG A 71 0.28 -10.11 -6.99
C ARG A 71 1.48 -9.21 -6.65
N ASP A 72 2.37 -9.02 -7.63
CA ASP A 72 3.34 -7.92 -7.67
C ASP A 72 2.61 -6.63 -8.06
N PHE A 73 2.42 -5.75 -7.09
CA PHE A 73 1.71 -4.48 -7.27
C PHE A 73 2.51 -3.47 -8.08
N ARG A 74 3.84 -3.64 -8.19
CA ARG A 74 4.72 -2.71 -8.89
C ARG A 74 4.47 -2.70 -10.39
N GLU A 75 4.03 -3.85 -10.92
CA GLU A 75 3.64 -4.00 -12.32
C GLU A 75 2.36 -3.22 -12.67
N GLY A 76 1.54 -2.87 -11.68
CA GLY A 76 0.23 -2.24 -11.92
C GLY A 76 -0.69 -3.09 -12.80
N ARG A 77 -0.56 -4.43 -12.77
CA ARG A 77 -1.36 -5.38 -13.56
C ARG A 77 -2.27 -6.18 -12.65
N PHE A 78 -3.57 -6.14 -12.90
CA PHE A 78 -4.57 -6.75 -12.03
C PHE A 78 -5.47 -7.71 -12.81
N GLU A 79 -5.93 -8.75 -12.12
CA GLU A 79 -6.76 -9.82 -12.70
C GLU A 79 -8.25 -9.51 -12.58
N TYR A 80 -8.67 -8.84 -11.50
CA TYR A 80 -10.05 -8.45 -11.25
C TYR A 80 -10.17 -6.95 -11.52
N VAL A 81 -10.70 -6.64 -12.70
CA VAL A 81 -10.93 -5.27 -13.17
C VAL A 81 -12.33 -5.22 -13.80
N SER A 82 -13.08 -4.15 -13.55
CA SER A 82 -14.37 -3.92 -14.21
C SER A 82 -14.22 -3.27 -15.59
N GLY A 83 -13.03 -2.74 -15.91
CA GLY A 83 -12.73 -2.07 -17.17
C GLY A 83 -12.20 -3.03 -18.26
N PRO A 84 -11.76 -2.49 -19.42
CA PRO A 84 -11.14 -3.27 -20.48
C PRO A 84 -9.88 -4.02 -19.99
N GLU A 85 -9.50 -5.09 -20.69
CA GLU A 85 -8.27 -5.83 -20.39
C GLU A 85 -7.06 -4.90 -20.35
N GLY A 86 -6.23 -5.03 -19.31
CA GLY A 86 -5.04 -4.20 -19.09
C GLY A 86 -5.31 -2.84 -18.43
N SER A 87 -6.57 -2.44 -18.23
CA SER A 87 -6.91 -1.26 -17.43
C SER A 87 -6.50 -1.41 -15.96
N LEU A 88 -6.35 -0.29 -15.26
CA LEU A 88 -6.20 -0.29 -13.81
C LEU A 88 -7.55 -0.58 -13.13
N PRO A 89 -7.59 -1.36 -12.04
CA PRO A 89 -8.82 -1.62 -11.30
C PRO A 89 -9.36 -0.33 -10.69
N THR A 90 -10.68 -0.25 -10.55
CA THR A 90 -11.31 0.81 -9.77
C THR A 90 -11.06 0.59 -8.27
N ASP A 91 -11.30 1.62 -7.46
CA ASP A 91 -11.26 1.48 -5.99
C ASP A 91 -12.26 0.44 -5.51
N GLU A 92 -13.40 0.32 -6.17
CA GLU A 92 -14.40 -0.72 -5.90
C GLU A 92 -13.86 -2.12 -6.22
N ASP A 93 -13.18 -2.32 -7.36
CA ASP A 93 -12.56 -3.61 -7.70
C ASP A 93 -11.55 -4.05 -6.64
N LEU A 94 -10.70 -3.11 -6.19
CA LEU A 94 -9.72 -3.35 -5.13
C LEU A 94 -10.41 -3.64 -3.79
N ALA A 95 -11.44 -2.86 -3.43
CA ALA A 95 -12.22 -3.05 -2.22
C ALA A 95 -12.89 -4.43 -2.19
N GLN A 96 -13.54 -4.84 -3.28
CA GLN A 96 -14.17 -6.15 -3.39
C GLN A 96 -13.15 -7.28 -3.24
N THR A 97 -11.98 -7.15 -3.86
CA THR A 97 -10.89 -8.13 -3.75
C THR A 97 -10.38 -8.25 -2.31
N ILE A 98 -10.23 -7.13 -1.60
CA ILE A 98 -9.76 -7.12 -0.20
C ILE A 98 -10.83 -7.69 0.74
N LEU A 99 -12.07 -7.22 0.62
CA LEU A 99 -13.16 -7.59 1.53
C LEU A 99 -13.57 -9.06 1.38
N LYS A 100 -13.57 -9.59 0.15
CA LYS A 100 -13.97 -10.98 -0.11
C LYS A 100 -12.79 -11.95 -0.11
N GLY A 101 -11.56 -11.43 -0.17
CA GLY A 101 -10.38 -12.24 -0.42
C GLY A 101 -10.46 -12.91 -1.79
N ARG A 102 -9.66 -13.96 -1.97
CA ARG A 102 -9.70 -14.78 -3.19
C ARG A 102 -9.87 -16.26 -2.81
N PRO A 103 -11.12 -16.77 -2.79
CA PRO A 103 -11.40 -18.17 -2.52
C PRO A 103 -10.59 -19.10 -3.44
N GLY A 104 -10.07 -20.20 -2.88
CA GLY A 104 -9.19 -21.12 -3.62
C GLY A 104 -7.74 -20.62 -3.77
N THR A 105 -7.39 -19.48 -3.17
CA THR A 105 -6.01 -18.99 -3.07
C THR A 105 -5.62 -18.78 -1.60
N GLY A 106 -4.38 -18.32 -1.37
CA GLY A 106 -3.90 -17.93 -0.04
C GLY A 106 -4.38 -16.57 0.49
N MET A 107 -5.19 -15.82 -0.26
CA MET A 107 -5.64 -14.48 0.15
C MET A 107 -6.96 -14.54 0.92
N PRO A 108 -6.97 -14.30 2.25
CA PRO A 108 -8.18 -14.33 3.05
C PRO A 108 -9.06 -13.08 2.81
N ALA A 109 -10.31 -13.16 3.29
CA ALA A 109 -11.23 -12.03 3.34
C ALA A 109 -10.88 -11.08 4.50
N TRP A 110 -10.84 -9.79 4.23
CA TRP A 110 -10.59 -8.73 5.22
C TRP A 110 -11.84 -7.88 5.50
N ASN A 111 -12.97 -8.53 5.73
CA ASN A 111 -14.28 -7.88 5.91
C ASN A 111 -14.49 -7.14 7.25
N GLY A 112 -13.49 -7.17 8.14
CA GLY A 112 -13.49 -6.44 9.41
C GLY A 112 -12.80 -5.07 9.37
N LEU A 113 -12.22 -4.68 8.23
CA LEU A 113 -11.60 -3.35 8.08
C LEU A 113 -12.67 -2.26 8.12
N SER A 114 -12.36 -1.15 8.79
CA SER A 114 -13.20 0.06 8.71
C SER A 114 -13.18 0.60 7.27
N PRO A 115 -14.23 1.32 6.82
CA PRO A 115 -14.22 1.98 5.51
C PRO A 115 -12.99 2.88 5.31
N GLU A 116 -12.56 3.57 6.38
CA GLU A 116 -11.38 4.43 6.35
C GLU A 116 -10.07 3.65 6.19
N ASP A 117 -9.92 2.50 6.88
CA ASP A 117 -8.75 1.63 6.72
C ASP A 117 -8.71 0.97 5.36
N LEU A 118 -9.87 0.53 4.86
CA LEU A 118 -9.99 -0.07 3.54
C LEU A 118 -9.58 0.93 2.45
N GLN A 119 -10.13 2.14 2.47
CA GLN A 119 -9.75 3.16 1.49
C GLN A 119 -8.28 3.54 1.64
N ALA A 120 -7.78 3.71 2.88
CA ALA A 120 -6.38 4.07 3.10
C ALA A 120 -5.41 3.01 2.58
N VAL A 121 -5.68 1.72 2.79
CA VAL A 121 -4.81 0.64 2.28
C VAL A 121 -4.89 0.52 0.75
N ILE A 122 -6.05 0.79 0.16
CA ILE A 122 -6.21 0.89 -1.30
C ILE A 122 -5.34 2.02 -1.84
N ASP A 123 -5.40 3.21 -1.25
CA ASP A 123 -4.62 4.36 -1.71
C ASP A 123 -3.11 4.14 -1.49
N TYR A 124 -2.71 3.51 -0.39
CA TYR A 124 -1.32 3.11 -0.16
C TYR A 124 -0.84 2.06 -1.18
N LEU A 125 -1.67 1.07 -1.51
CA LEU A 125 -1.33 0.05 -2.51
C LEU A 125 -1.02 0.67 -3.88
N LYS A 126 -1.75 1.71 -4.27
CA LYS A 126 -1.50 2.44 -5.53
C LYS A 126 -0.11 3.09 -5.58
N THR A 127 0.55 3.32 -4.44
CA THR A 127 1.89 3.91 -4.42
C THR A 127 2.98 2.99 -5.00
N PHE A 128 2.72 1.68 -5.11
CA PHE A 128 3.71 0.72 -5.60
C PHE A 128 3.98 0.82 -7.11
N SER A 129 3.12 1.47 -7.89
CA SER A 129 3.28 1.58 -9.35
C SER A 129 3.01 2.99 -9.87
N ASP A 130 3.92 3.49 -10.72
CA ASP A 130 3.76 4.81 -11.34
C ASP A 130 2.58 4.88 -12.32
N ARG A 131 2.03 3.75 -12.77
CA ARG A 131 0.81 3.73 -13.59
C ARG A 131 -0.34 4.52 -12.95
N TRP A 132 -0.47 4.45 -11.62
CA TRP A 132 -1.51 5.17 -10.89
C TRP A 132 -1.34 6.69 -10.90
N LYS A 133 -0.14 7.19 -11.17
CA LYS A 133 0.11 8.63 -11.34
C LYS A 133 -0.24 9.11 -12.75
N ALA A 134 -0.23 8.21 -13.74
CA ALA A 134 -0.37 8.53 -15.15
C ALA A 134 -1.74 8.18 -15.74
N GLU A 135 -2.42 7.17 -15.20
CA GLU A 135 -3.63 6.59 -15.76
C GLU A 135 -4.81 6.69 -14.78
N ALA A 136 -6.00 6.96 -15.32
CA ALA A 136 -7.23 6.89 -14.55
C ALA A 136 -7.72 5.43 -14.44
N PRO A 137 -8.30 5.00 -13.31
CA PRO A 137 -8.89 3.67 -13.15
C PRO A 137 -9.99 3.40 -14.18
N GLY A 138 -10.10 2.16 -14.67
CA GLY A 138 -11.16 1.74 -15.60
C GLY A 138 -11.10 2.35 -17.01
N ALA A 139 -10.25 3.35 -17.25
CA ALA A 139 -9.86 3.74 -18.59
C ALA A 139 -8.97 2.64 -19.16
N GLY A 140 -9.22 2.21 -20.40
CA GLY A 140 -8.34 1.25 -21.09
C GLY A 140 -6.89 1.75 -21.04
N ALA A 141 -5.93 0.82 -20.93
CA ALA A 141 -4.51 1.17 -20.89
C ALA A 141 -4.19 2.13 -22.04
N SER A 142 -3.62 3.30 -21.73
CA SER A 142 -3.08 4.16 -22.78
C SER A 142 -2.03 3.34 -23.54
N PRO A 143 -1.97 3.41 -24.90
CA PRO A 143 -0.95 2.68 -25.65
C PRO A 143 0.41 3.06 -25.09
N GLN A 144 1.14 2.08 -24.56
CA GLN A 144 2.55 2.27 -24.21
C GLN A 144 3.30 2.57 -25.52
N PRO A 145 4.23 3.55 -25.56
CA PRO A 145 5.02 3.84 -26.75
C PRO A 145 5.88 2.65 -27.20
#